data_AF-A0AAD9L617-F1
#
_entry.id   AF-A0AAD9L617-F1
#
_cell.length_a   1.000
_cell.length_b   1.000
_cell.length_c   1.000
_cell.angle_alpha   90.00
_cell.angle_beta   90.00
_cell.angle_gamma   90.00
#
_symmetry.space_group_name_H-M   'P 1'
#
loop_
_entity.id
_entity.type
_entity.pdbx_description
1 polymer ?
#
loop_
_entity_poly.entity_id
_entity_poly.type
_entity_poly.pdbx_seq_one_letter_code
_entity_poly.pdbx_strand_id
1 'polypeptide(L)'
;MSCPHSSGDRSHDTTSQVTSQVAASGDDLRKTMEALSSGGILSTKHAQLLVSLLSTDDVALLQRVLVTIANAAAFTSNQNTLRDVGCLSHLTRLLHTHLLCVTIGQNMTHPSIVNGVVKAIGNLSANEDNQAKIQDCIPALIQLSSSEKSSEDLQLASLQALTNLSVTSTFHPPYTKVIQQLYELLDDAANHAVRLQALKVLVNLSCNADMVPHLLAAKAPCCLLDLLRSNCDEDLLLRWLTILANISSTSRQLNITYVTLPTQYKAASPETMYTALYGLNNSAKLKSKVFVLSRHDNESIRSQATRIYSVLS
;
A
#
# COMPACT_ATOMS: atom_id res chain seq x y z
N MET A 1 59.11 51.56 -20.91
CA MET A 1 59.30 50.16 -21.37
C MET A 1 58.29 49.30 -20.64
N SER A 2 57.67 48.40 -21.39
CA SER A 2 56.34 47.82 -21.16
C SER A 2 56.32 46.65 -20.15
N CYS A 3 55.20 46.50 -19.43
CA CYS A 3 54.64 45.20 -18.98
C CYS A 3 54.12 44.43 -20.24
N PRO A 4 53.89 43.08 -20.26
CA PRO A 4 53.00 42.34 -19.34
C PRO A 4 53.22 40.80 -19.15
N HIS A 5 52.45 40.15 -18.24
CA HIS A 5 51.63 38.92 -18.41
C HIS A 5 51.11 38.45 -17.02
N SER A 6 49.81 38.51 -16.71
CA SER A 6 48.64 37.70 -17.14
C SER A 6 48.52 36.34 -16.42
N SER A 7 47.59 36.26 -15.47
CA SER A 7 47.05 35.02 -14.90
C SER A 7 45.52 35.15 -14.86
N GLY A 8 44.85 34.53 -15.84
CA GLY A 8 43.41 34.54 -16.04
C GLY A 8 42.68 33.42 -15.28
N ASP A 9 41.77 33.87 -14.43
CA ASP A 9 40.43 33.38 -14.10
C ASP A 9 39.95 32.02 -14.65
N ARG A 10 39.67 31.07 -13.75
CA ARG A 10 38.98 29.78 -14.02
C ARG A 10 37.70 29.60 -13.19
N SER A 11 37.24 30.64 -12.52
CA SER A 11 36.21 30.57 -11.48
C SER A 11 34.81 30.92 -11.98
N HIS A 12 34.70 31.64 -13.09
CA HIS A 12 33.43 32.13 -13.63
C HIS A 12 32.72 31.17 -14.61
N ASP A 13 33.41 30.17 -15.16
CA ASP A 13 32.87 29.32 -16.24
C ASP A 13 32.02 28.15 -15.71
N THR A 14 32.39 27.57 -14.56
CA THR A 14 31.68 26.44 -13.93
C THR A 14 30.31 26.83 -13.40
N THR A 15 30.18 28.02 -12.82
CA THR A 15 28.92 28.52 -12.26
C THR A 15 27.90 28.82 -13.36
N SER A 16 28.34 29.32 -14.53
CA SER A 16 27.47 29.61 -15.68
C SER A 16 26.95 28.33 -16.35
N GLN A 17 27.77 27.27 -16.39
CA GLN A 17 27.38 25.97 -16.93
C GLN A 17 26.37 25.24 -16.04
N VAL A 18 26.54 25.28 -14.71
CA VAL A 18 25.58 24.68 -13.77
C VAL A 18 24.22 25.40 -13.83
N THR A 19 24.23 26.74 -13.90
CA THR A 19 23.00 27.54 -13.93
C THR A 19 22.21 27.35 -15.24
N SER A 20 22.89 27.20 -16.38
CA SER A 20 22.25 26.92 -17.68
C SER A 20 21.70 25.50 -17.80
N GLN A 21 22.37 24.51 -17.18
CA GLN A 21 21.92 23.12 -17.17
C GLN A 21 20.69 22.90 -16.27
N VAL A 22 20.61 23.62 -15.13
CA VAL A 22 19.43 23.65 -14.25
C VAL A 22 18.25 24.35 -14.92
N ALA A 23 18.49 25.47 -15.62
CA ALA A 23 17.44 26.18 -16.36
C ALA A 23 16.87 25.34 -17.52
N ALA A 24 17.72 24.66 -18.29
CA ALA A 24 17.30 23.76 -19.36
C ALA A 24 16.49 22.56 -18.82
N SER A 25 16.91 21.99 -17.69
CA SER A 25 16.17 20.92 -17.01
C SER A 25 14.80 21.40 -16.48
N GLY A 26 14.69 22.67 -16.08
CA GLY A 26 13.44 23.29 -15.64
C GLY A 26 12.42 23.45 -16.76
N ASP A 27 12.84 23.93 -17.93
CA ASP A 27 11.97 24.06 -19.11
C ASP A 27 11.53 22.69 -19.64
N ASP A 28 12.43 21.71 -19.67
CA ASP A 28 12.11 20.36 -20.11
C ASP A 28 11.20 19.62 -19.12
N LEU A 29 11.36 19.87 -17.81
CA LEU A 29 10.40 19.39 -16.81
C LEU A 29 9.04 20.06 -17.01
N ARG A 30 8.99 21.36 -17.31
CA ARG A 30 7.73 22.08 -17.54
C ARG A 30 7.00 21.53 -18.76
N LYS A 31 7.70 21.29 -19.87
CA LYS A 31 7.15 20.61 -21.06
C LYS A 31 6.68 19.20 -20.75
N THR A 32 7.44 18.45 -19.95
CA THR A 32 7.07 17.10 -19.49
C THR A 32 5.76 17.16 -18.69
N MET A 33 5.64 18.11 -17.76
CA MET A 33 4.42 18.31 -16.97
C MET A 33 3.23 18.72 -17.85
N GLU A 34 3.41 19.64 -18.79
CA GLU A 34 2.37 20.07 -19.75
C GLU A 34 1.89 18.88 -20.60
N ALA A 35 2.82 18.06 -21.11
CA ALA A 35 2.50 16.87 -21.90
C ALA A 35 1.76 15.78 -21.10
N LEU A 36 2.04 15.67 -19.79
CA LEU A 36 1.40 14.69 -18.90
C LEU A 36 0.07 15.17 -18.34
N SER A 37 -0.16 16.49 -18.27
CA SER A 37 -1.40 17.09 -17.77
C SER A 37 -2.62 16.71 -18.61
N SER A 38 -2.43 16.29 -19.86
CA SER A 38 -3.48 15.82 -20.77
C SER A 38 -3.61 14.29 -20.85
N GLY A 39 -2.98 13.53 -19.95
CA GLY A 39 -2.96 12.07 -20.00
C GLY A 39 -2.05 11.49 -21.09
N GLY A 40 -1.06 12.27 -21.52
CA GLY A 40 -0.14 11.90 -22.61
C GLY A 40 0.75 10.69 -22.29
N ILE A 41 1.19 10.02 -23.35
CA ILE A 41 2.18 8.94 -23.29
C ILE A 41 3.55 9.54 -22.93
N LEU A 42 4.16 9.02 -21.87
CA LEU A 42 5.48 9.41 -21.42
C LEU A 42 6.54 8.86 -22.39
N SER A 43 7.26 9.75 -23.07
CA SER A 43 8.40 9.37 -23.90
C SER A 43 9.56 8.86 -23.04
N THR A 44 10.40 7.97 -23.59
CA THR A 44 11.59 7.46 -22.90
C THR A 44 12.53 8.58 -22.44
N LYS A 45 12.71 9.64 -23.25
CA LYS A 45 13.55 10.79 -22.89
C LYS A 45 13.00 11.56 -21.68
N HIS A 46 11.69 11.82 -21.66
CA HIS A 46 11.06 12.49 -20.52
C HIS A 46 11.09 11.61 -19.27
N ALA A 47 10.90 10.30 -19.41
CA ALA A 47 11.02 9.36 -18.30
C ALA A 47 12.45 9.35 -17.72
N GLN A 48 13.48 9.32 -18.56
CA GLN A 48 14.89 9.41 -18.14
C GLN A 48 15.19 10.71 -17.40
N LEU A 49 14.68 11.85 -17.89
CA LEU A 49 14.80 13.13 -17.20
C LEU A 49 14.18 13.06 -15.80
N LEU A 50 12.93 12.59 -15.68
CA LEU A 50 12.28 12.44 -14.38
C LEU A 50 13.07 11.55 -13.42
N VAL A 51 13.59 10.41 -13.89
CA VAL A 51 14.41 9.51 -13.06
C VAL A 51 15.73 10.17 -12.64
N SER A 52 16.41 10.91 -13.51
CA SER A 52 17.63 11.63 -13.13
C SER A 52 17.38 12.67 -12.03
N LEU A 53 16.22 13.33 -12.08
CA LEU A 53 15.84 14.36 -11.11
C LEU A 53 15.39 13.78 -9.76
N LEU A 54 15.21 12.46 -9.63
CA LEU A 54 14.96 11.81 -8.33
C LEU A 54 16.16 11.89 -7.37
N SER A 55 17.34 12.28 -7.86
CA SER A 55 18.55 12.45 -7.05
C SER A 55 18.89 13.92 -6.76
N THR A 56 17.97 14.85 -7.02
CA THR A 56 18.19 16.29 -6.74
C THR A 56 18.17 16.59 -5.24
N ASP A 57 19.02 17.52 -4.81
CA ASP A 57 19.00 18.07 -3.44
C ASP A 57 17.91 19.15 -3.24
N ASP A 58 17.34 19.67 -4.34
CA ASP A 58 16.21 20.61 -4.28
C ASP A 58 14.92 19.85 -3.92
N VAL A 59 14.52 19.97 -2.66
CA VAL A 59 13.30 19.36 -2.10
C VAL A 59 12.04 19.74 -2.88
N ALA A 60 11.90 21.00 -3.27
CA ALA A 60 10.71 21.47 -3.98
C ALA A 60 10.63 20.86 -5.39
N LEU A 61 11.78 20.77 -6.06
CA LEU A 61 11.90 20.09 -7.34
C LEU A 61 11.62 18.59 -7.20
N LEU A 62 12.21 17.91 -6.21
CA LEU A 62 12.00 16.49 -5.95
C LEU A 62 10.52 16.19 -5.71
N GLN A 63 9.84 17.01 -4.90
CA GLN A 63 8.40 16.87 -4.66
C GLN A 63 7.59 16.98 -5.95
N ARG A 64 7.91 17.95 -6.82
CA ARG A 64 7.24 18.09 -8.13
C ARG A 64 7.49 16.91 -9.05
N VAL A 65 8.71 16.39 -9.07
CA VAL A 65 9.09 15.21 -9.85
C VAL A 65 8.30 13.98 -9.37
N LEU A 66 8.22 13.75 -8.06
CA LEU A 66 7.48 12.63 -7.49
C LEU A 66 5.98 12.70 -7.81
N VAL A 67 5.36 13.88 -7.70
CA VAL A 67 3.96 14.08 -8.11
C VAL A 67 3.78 13.79 -9.60
N THR A 68 4.71 14.25 -10.44
CA THR A 68 4.66 14.03 -11.89
C THR A 68 4.78 12.54 -12.23
N ILE A 69 5.69 11.82 -11.58
CA ILE A 69 5.84 10.36 -11.74
C ILE A 69 4.60 9.64 -11.27
N ALA A 70 4.04 9.99 -10.10
CA ALA A 70 2.84 9.36 -9.56
C ALA A 70 1.66 9.52 -10.52
N ASN A 71 1.44 10.74 -11.04
CA ASN A 71 0.37 11.00 -12.01
C ASN A 71 0.60 10.26 -13.33
N ALA A 72 1.84 10.24 -13.85
CA ALA A 72 2.17 9.51 -15.07
C ALA A 72 1.92 8.00 -14.89
N ALA A 73 2.27 7.44 -13.73
CA ALA A 73 2.11 6.04 -13.40
C ALA A 73 0.65 5.58 -13.25
N ALA A 74 -0.34 6.48 -13.32
CA ALA A 74 -1.75 6.09 -13.39
C ALA A 74 -2.10 5.37 -14.72
N PHE A 75 -1.23 5.46 -15.73
CA PHE A 75 -1.42 4.83 -17.04
C PHE A 75 -0.45 3.66 -17.26
N THR A 76 -0.95 2.51 -17.69
CA THR A 76 -0.14 1.28 -17.86
C THR A 76 1.02 1.43 -18.84
N SER A 77 0.83 2.15 -19.94
CA SER A 77 1.92 2.46 -20.89
C SER A 77 3.08 3.19 -20.20
N ASN A 78 2.77 4.16 -19.35
CA ASN A 78 3.77 4.93 -18.62
C ASN A 78 4.43 4.11 -17.50
N GLN A 79 3.70 3.20 -16.87
CA GLN A 79 4.27 2.26 -15.89
C GLN A 79 5.39 1.41 -16.52
N ASN A 80 5.18 0.93 -17.75
CA ASN A 80 6.20 0.18 -18.49
C ASN A 80 7.42 1.06 -18.81
N THR A 81 7.20 2.26 -19.38
CA THR A 81 8.31 3.18 -19.69
C THR A 81 9.13 3.53 -18.45
N LEU A 82 8.48 3.83 -17.32
CA LEU A 82 9.14 4.15 -16.05
C LEU A 82 9.94 2.96 -15.51
N ARG A 83 9.42 1.74 -15.62
CA ARG A 83 10.16 0.52 -15.29
C ARG A 83 11.41 0.38 -16.14
N ASP A 84 11.30 0.57 -17.45
CA ASP A 84 12.39 0.34 -18.40
C ASP A 84 13.55 1.32 -18.21
N VAL A 85 13.27 2.54 -17.76
CA VAL A 85 14.29 3.55 -17.42
C VAL A 85 14.82 3.45 -15.98
N GLY A 86 14.43 2.41 -15.21
CA GLY A 86 14.96 2.15 -13.87
C GLY A 86 14.33 2.98 -12.75
N CYS A 87 13.12 3.53 -12.93
CA CYS A 87 12.45 4.35 -11.91
C CYS A 87 12.18 3.57 -10.61
N LEU A 88 11.81 2.28 -10.72
CA LEU A 88 11.41 1.44 -9.59
C LEU A 88 12.50 1.31 -8.51
N SER A 89 13.75 1.10 -8.90
CA SER A 89 14.88 0.98 -7.96
C SER A 89 15.21 2.31 -7.29
N HIS A 90 15.06 3.43 -8.00
CA HIS A 90 15.25 4.78 -7.45
C HIS A 90 14.18 5.10 -6.39
N LEU A 91 12.91 4.83 -6.67
CA LEU A 91 11.82 5.03 -5.72
C LEU A 91 11.97 4.13 -4.49
N THR A 92 12.33 2.86 -4.68
CA THR A 92 12.58 1.92 -3.57
C THR A 92 13.71 2.42 -2.67
N ARG A 93 14.83 2.86 -3.26
CA ARG A 93 15.94 3.45 -2.51
C ARG A 93 15.53 4.72 -1.77
N LEU A 94 14.80 5.63 -2.41
CA LEU A 94 14.28 6.84 -1.76
C LEU A 94 13.37 6.50 -0.58
N LEU A 95 12.48 5.52 -0.73
CA LEU A 95 11.61 5.08 0.36
C LEU A 95 12.45 4.65 1.56
N HIS A 96 13.44 3.77 1.37
CA HIS A 96 14.30 3.31 2.46
C HIS A 96 15.13 4.43 3.10
N THR A 97 15.70 5.34 2.29
CA THR A 97 16.46 6.50 2.79
C THR A 97 15.62 7.39 3.70
N HIS A 98 14.36 7.61 3.34
CA HIS A 98 13.48 8.55 4.05
C HIS A 98 12.57 7.89 5.10
N LEU A 99 12.49 6.56 5.16
CA LEU A 99 11.67 5.79 6.09
C LEU A 99 12.02 6.07 7.56
N LEU A 100 13.33 6.10 7.87
CA LEU A 100 13.81 6.35 9.24
C LEU A 100 13.36 7.71 9.77
N CYS A 101 13.22 8.70 8.89
CA CYS A 101 12.89 10.05 9.30
C CYS A 101 11.43 10.20 9.75
N VAL A 102 10.49 9.53 9.08
CA VAL A 102 9.07 9.50 9.48
C VAL A 102 8.89 8.72 10.79
N THR A 103 9.57 7.59 10.92
CA THR A 103 9.36 6.65 12.04
C THR A 103 10.04 7.13 13.32
N ILE A 104 11.22 7.75 13.22
CA ILE A 104 11.94 8.31 14.37
C ILE A 104 11.51 9.75 14.67
N GLY A 105 10.87 10.45 13.73
CA GLY A 105 10.43 11.85 13.91
C GLY A 105 11.59 12.84 13.79
N GLN A 106 12.56 12.55 12.93
CA GLN A 106 13.70 13.44 12.69
C GLN A 106 13.27 14.58 11.75
N ASN A 107 13.58 15.82 12.12
CA ASN A 107 13.29 17.06 11.37
C ASN A 107 13.99 17.16 9.99
N MET A 108 14.71 16.12 9.55
CA MET A 108 15.55 16.14 8.35
C MET A 108 14.84 15.65 7.07
N THR A 109 13.58 15.21 7.13
CA THR A 109 12.85 14.78 5.93
C THR A 109 11.48 15.39 5.86
N HIS A 110 11.15 15.89 4.68
CA HIS A 110 9.84 16.44 4.37
C HIS A 110 8.83 15.30 4.18
N PRO A 111 7.77 15.20 5.01
CA PRO A 111 6.75 14.13 4.88
C PRO A 111 6.11 14.06 3.49
N SER A 112 6.08 15.18 2.76
CA SER A 112 5.61 15.25 1.38
C SER A 112 6.43 14.40 0.41
N ILE A 113 7.73 14.22 0.65
CA ILE A 113 8.61 13.37 -0.18
C ILE A 113 8.24 11.91 -0.01
N VAL A 114 8.11 11.43 1.23
CA VAL A 114 7.71 10.04 1.49
C VAL A 114 6.32 9.75 0.93
N ASN A 115 5.38 10.68 1.10
CA ASN A 115 4.05 10.55 0.50
C ASN A 115 4.11 10.48 -1.03
N GLY A 116 4.92 11.34 -1.67
CA GLY A 116 5.13 11.30 -3.12
C GLY A 116 5.72 9.98 -3.61
N VAL A 117 6.72 9.45 -2.90
CA VAL A 117 7.35 8.15 -3.21
C VAL A 117 6.33 7.02 -3.07
N VAL A 118 5.59 6.97 -1.95
CA VAL A 118 4.59 5.91 -1.69
C VAL A 118 3.45 5.96 -2.72
N LYS A 119 2.97 7.15 -3.10
CA LYS A 119 1.95 7.29 -4.16
C LYS A 119 2.47 6.80 -5.51
N ALA A 120 3.70 7.14 -5.87
CA ALA A 120 4.33 6.66 -7.10
C ALA A 120 4.48 5.12 -7.10
N ILE A 121 4.96 4.54 -5.99
CA ILE A 121 5.06 3.09 -5.80
C ILE A 121 3.68 2.44 -5.89
N GLY A 122 2.66 3.01 -5.25
CA GLY A 122 1.27 2.54 -5.30
C GLY A 122 0.76 2.43 -6.73
N ASN A 123 0.89 3.49 -7.52
CA ASN A 123 0.45 3.48 -8.92
C ASN A 123 1.28 2.53 -9.79
N LEU A 124 2.60 2.47 -9.59
CA LEU A 124 3.49 1.56 -10.34
C LEU A 124 3.23 0.09 -9.99
N SER A 125 2.84 -0.21 -8.75
CA SER A 125 2.54 -1.58 -8.28
C SER A 125 1.24 -2.17 -8.83
N ALA A 126 0.38 -1.35 -9.45
CA ALA A 126 -0.80 -1.83 -10.18
C ALA A 126 -0.44 -2.70 -11.39
N ASN A 127 0.82 -2.64 -11.84
CA ASN A 127 1.36 -3.49 -12.90
C ASN A 127 2.08 -4.70 -12.30
N GLU A 128 1.62 -5.92 -12.62
CA GLU A 128 2.18 -7.16 -12.07
C GLU A 128 3.69 -7.32 -12.37
N ASP A 129 4.14 -6.95 -13.57
CA ASP A 129 5.56 -7.01 -13.96
C ASP A 129 6.44 -6.06 -13.12
N ASN A 130 5.85 -5.01 -12.55
CA ASN A 130 6.56 -4.10 -11.65
C ASN A 130 6.68 -4.68 -10.24
N GLN A 131 5.68 -5.45 -9.77
CA GLN A 131 5.59 -5.89 -8.38
C GLN A 131 6.84 -6.66 -7.92
N ALA A 132 7.33 -7.58 -8.75
CA ALA A 132 8.53 -8.35 -8.45
C ALA A 132 9.79 -7.48 -8.24
N LYS A 133 9.85 -6.31 -8.86
CA LYS A 133 10.97 -5.36 -8.76
C LYS A 133 10.86 -4.37 -7.58
N ILE A 134 9.69 -4.28 -6.94
CA ILE A 134 9.42 -3.34 -5.83
C ILE A 134 8.93 -4.03 -4.55
N GLN A 135 8.85 -5.36 -4.53
CA GLN A 135 8.43 -6.15 -3.36
C GLN A 135 9.25 -5.83 -2.09
N ASP A 136 10.51 -5.43 -2.25
CA ASP A 136 11.39 -5.06 -1.13
C ASP A 136 10.89 -3.84 -0.35
N CYS A 137 9.97 -3.05 -0.92
CA CYS A 137 9.28 -1.96 -0.23
C CYS A 137 8.24 -2.43 0.80
N ILE A 138 7.76 -3.68 0.74
CA ILE A 138 6.63 -4.16 1.56
C ILE A 138 6.87 -3.93 3.06
N PRO A 139 8.02 -4.27 3.66
CA PRO A 139 8.27 -4.00 5.08
C PRO A 139 8.20 -2.51 5.43
N ALA A 140 8.68 -1.63 4.55
CA ALA A 140 8.63 -0.19 4.74
C ALA A 140 7.19 0.34 4.67
N LEU A 141 6.41 -0.15 3.70
CA LEU A 141 5.00 0.22 3.54
C LEU A 141 4.15 -0.25 4.74
N ILE A 142 4.42 -1.45 5.26
CA ILE A 142 3.79 -1.95 6.50
C ILE A 142 4.09 -1.02 7.68
N GLN A 143 5.35 -0.59 7.83
CA GLN A 143 5.72 0.31 8.90
C GLN A 143 5.02 1.68 8.77
N LEU A 144 4.88 2.20 7.55
CA LEU A 144 4.19 3.45 7.28
C LEU A 144 2.68 3.35 7.49
N SER A 145 2.04 2.24 7.13
CA SER A 145 0.59 2.05 7.35
C SER A 145 0.21 1.93 8.81
N SER A 146 1.14 1.54 9.67
CA SER A 146 0.87 1.24 11.09
C SER A 146 1.49 2.24 12.07
N SER A 147 2.20 3.25 11.57
CA SER A 147 2.87 4.24 12.41
C SER A 147 1.91 5.33 12.86
N GLU A 148 1.81 5.59 14.17
CA GLU A 148 1.04 6.70 14.75
C GLU A 148 1.51 8.08 14.26
N LYS A 149 2.74 8.18 13.76
CA LYS A 149 3.30 9.42 13.19
C LYS A 149 2.92 9.63 11.73
N SER A 150 2.34 8.63 11.07
CA SER A 150 1.92 8.75 9.68
C SER A 150 0.65 9.59 9.59
N SER A 151 0.60 10.51 8.62
CA SER A 151 -0.67 11.16 8.27
C SER A 151 -1.64 10.14 7.68
N GLU A 152 -2.94 10.44 7.77
CA GLU A 152 -4.00 9.64 7.16
C GLU A 152 -3.75 9.42 5.65
N ASP A 153 -3.37 10.47 4.93
CA ASP A 153 -2.99 10.39 3.51
C ASP A 153 -1.87 9.38 3.24
N LEU A 154 -0.85 9.38 4.10
CA LEU A 154 0.30 8.49 3.96
C LEU A 154 -0.08 7.05 4.32
N GLN A 155 -0.89 6.87 5.35
CA GLN A 155 -1.43 5.57 5.73
C GLN A 155 -2.29 4.99 4.59
N LEU A 156 -3.19 5.78 4.03
CA LEU A 156 -4.04 5.37 2.91
C LEU A 156 -3.20 5.01 1.67
N ALA A 157 -2.24 5.85 1.29
CA ALA A 157 -1.36 5.58 0.15
C ALA A 157 -0.51 4.31 0.37
N SER A 158 -0.06 4.07 1.60
CA SER A 158 0.69 2.86 1.96
C SER A 158 -0.19 1.61 1.84
N LEU A 159 -1.42 1.66 2.34
CA LEU A 159 -2.39 0.56 2.22
C LEU A 159 -2.80 0.29 0.76
N GLN A 160 -2.89 1.34 -0.07
CA GLN A 160 -3.14 1.20 -1.52
C GLN A 160 -2.00 0.44 -2.20
N ALA A 161 -0.74 0.81 -1.94
CA ALA A 161 0.42 0.08 -2.46
C ALA A 161 0.44 -1.38 -1.95
N LEU A 162 0.19 -1.59 -0.66
CA LEU A 162 0.12 -2.93 -0.06
C LEU A 162 -1.01 -3.79 -0.63
N THR A 163 -2.11 -3.19 -1.08
CA THR A 163 -3.21 -3.92 -1.73
C THR A 163 -2.80 -4.44 -3.08
N ASN A 164 -2.11 -3.63 -3.89
CA ASN A 164 -1.60 -4.08 -5.18
C ASN A 164 -0.54 -5.18 -5.00
N LEU A 165 0.39 -4.99 -4.05
CA LEU A 165 1.46 -5.95 -3.79
C LEU A 165 0.99 -7.26 -3.12
N SER A 166 -0.16 -7.24 -2.45
CA SER A 166 -0.76 -8.47 -1.89
C SER A 166 -1.56 -9.28 -2.91
N VAL A 167 -1.68 -8.85 -4.17
CA VAL A 167 -2.25 -9.73 -5.20
C VAL A 167 -1.37 -10.97 -5.41
N THR A 168 -0.05 -10.82 -5.23
CA THR A 168 0.93 -11.89 -5.43
C THR A 168 1.22 -12.62 -4.11
N SER A 169 0.77 -13.87 -4.02
CA SER A 169 0.82 -14.69 -2.79
C SER A 169 2.24 -14.94 -2.25
N THR A 170 3.26 -15.01 -3.11
CA THR A 170 4.67 -15.18 -2.70
C THR A 170 5.20 -14.01 -1.88
N PHE A 171 4.54 -12.85 -1.94
CA PHE A 171 4.92 -11.65 -1.18
C PHE A 171 4.20 -11.55 0.17
N HIS A 172 3.37 -12.52 0.55
CA HIS A 172 2.60 -12.50 1.79
C HIS A 172 3.37 -12.70 3.12
N PRO A 173 4.52 -13.40 3.20
CA PRO A 173 5.16 -13.68 4.49
C PRO A 173 5.41 -12.45 5.40
N PRO A 174 5.82 -11.27 4.90
CA PRO A 174 5.95 -10.07 5.72
C PRO A 174 4.62 -9.58 6.33
N TYR A 175 3.48 -9.85 5.68
CA TYR A 175 2.17 -9.36 6.11
C TYR A 175 1.68 -10.05 7.40
N THR A 176 2.24 -11.20 7.79
CA THR A 176 1.83 -11.87 9.04
C THR A 176 2.01 -10.96 10.26
N LYS A 177 2.93 -9.99 10.19
CA LYS A 177 3.25 -9.04 11.26
C LYS A 177 2.23 -7.90 11.40
N VAL A 178 1.46 -7.61 10.36
CA VAL A 178 0.54 -6.46 10.29
C VAL A 178 -0.93 -6.87 10.40
N ILE A 179 -1.26 -8.17 10.36
CA ILE A 179 -2.66 -8.64 10.37
C ILE A 179 -3.46 -8.05 11.53
N GLN A 180 -2.92 -8.08 12.75
CA GLN A 180 -3.63 -7.51 13.90
C GLN A 180 -3.89 -6.01 13.72
N GLN A 181 -2.91 -5.25 13.22
CA GLN A 181 -3.06 -3.82 12.96
C GLN A 181 -4.10 -3.58 11.85
N LEU A 182 -4.13 -4.39 10.79
CA LEU A 182 -5.18 -4.32 9.77
C LEU A 182 -6.58 -4.56 10.35
N TYR A 183 -6.71 -5.43 11.35
CA TYR A 183 -7.97 -5.61 12.08
C TYR A 183 -8.31 -4.41 12.98
N GLU A 184 -7.33 -3.85 13.69
CA GLU A 184 -7.52 -2.65 14.52
C GLU A 184 -7.99 -1.45 13.69
N LEU A 185 -7.50 -1.29 12.45
CA LEU A 185 -7.99 -0.27 11.52
C LEU A 185 -9.49 -0.41 11.19
N LEU A 186 -10.07 -1.61 11.32
CA LEU A 186 -11.50 -1.82 11.08
C LEU A 186 -12.38 -1.22 12.17
N ASP A 187 -11.84 -1.03 13.38
CA ASP A 187 -12.55 -0.51 14.54
C ASP A 187 -12.68 1.03 14.51
N ASP A 188 -11.90 1.74 13.69
CA ASP A 188 -12.03 3.19 13.50
C ASP A 188 -13.17 3.55 12.53
N ALA A 189 -14.40 3.54 13.05
CA ALA A 189 -15.61 3.81 12.26
C ALA A 189 -15.61 5.18 11.54
N ALA A 190 -14.80 6.16 11.97
CA ALA A 190 -14.71 7.47 11.33
C ALA A 190 -13.93 7.42 10.01
N ASN A 191 -12.97 6.50 9.87
CA ASN A 191 -12.10 6.44 8.70
C ASN A 191 -12.52 5.39 7.67
N HIS A 192 -13.56 5.71 6.89
CA HIS A 192 -14.10 4.79 5.89
C HIS A 192 -13.06 4.37 4.82
N ALA A 193 -12.26 5.31 4.31
CA ALA A 193 -11.31 5.03 3.23
C ALA A 193 -10.19 4.06 3.68
N VAL A 194 -9.63 4.29 4.87
CA VAL A 194 -8.60 3.41 5.45
C VAL A 194 -9.19 2.02 5.74
N ARG A 195 -10.41 1.94 6.28
CA ARG A 195 -11.11 0.66 6.53
C ARG A 195 -11.30 -0.14 5.25
N LEU A 196 -11.81 0.49 4.21
CA LEU A 196 -12.02 -0.16 2.93
C LEU A 196 -10.69 -0.66 2.35
N GLN A 197 -9.61 0.11 2.50
CA GLN A 197 -8.30 -0.30 1.99
C GLN A 197 -7.67 -1.43 2.82
N ALA A 198 -7.79 -1.42 4.14
CA ALA A 198 -7.37 -2.52 5.00
C ALA A 198 -8.12 -3.81 4.67
N LEU A 199 -9.44 -3.74 4.44
CA LEU A 199 -10.24 -4.89 4.00
C LEU A 199 -9.77 -5.45 2.65
N LYS A 200 -9.37 -4.60 1.69
CA LYS A 200 -8.85 -5.08 0.40
C LYS A 200 -7.54 -5.87 0.56
N VAL A 201 -6.62 -5.40 1.41
CA VAL A 201 -5.41 -6.18 1.77
C VAL A 201 -5.82 -7.51 2.40
N LEU A 202 -6.71 -7.49 3.40
CA LEU A 202 -7.16 -8.70 4.10
C LEU A 202 -7.87 -9.69 3.17
N VAL A 203 -8.63 -9.23 2.17
CA VAL A 203 -9.25 -10.11 1.14
C VAL A 203 -8.15 -10.87 0.40
N ASN A 204 -7.15 -10.16 -0.12
CA ASN A 204 -6.03 -10.79 -0.83
C ASN A 204 -5.30 -11.81 0.05
N LEU A 205 -5.01 -11.45 1.30
CA LEU A 205 -4.39 -12.37 2.25
C LEU A 205 -5.27 -13.60 2.53
N SER A 206 -6.58 -13.42 2.68
CA SER A 206 -7.52 -14.52 2.95
C SER A 206 -7.64 -15.53 1.81
N CYS A 207 -7.32 -15.12 0.57
CA CYS A 207 -7.28 -16.02 -0.59
C CYS A 207 -6.05 -16.95 -0.56
N ASN A 208 -5.03 -16.63 0.23
CA ASN A 208 -3.86 -17.50 0.42
C ASN A 208 -4.08 -18.40 1.65
N ALA A 209 -4.17 -19.71 1.42
CA ALA A 209 -4.41 -20.69 2.48
C ALA A 209 -3.34 -20.65 3.59
N ASP A 210 -2.08 -20.35 3.26
CA ASP A 210 -0.97 -20.25 4.22
C ASP A 210 -1.15 -19.08 5.20
N MET A 211 -1.92 -18.05 4.82
CA MET A 211 -2.18 -16.88 5.66
C MET A 211 -3.35 -17.10 6.61
N VAL A 212 -4.25 -18.05 6.34
CA VAL A 212 -5.45 -18.29 7.16
C VAL A 212 -5.14 -18.64 8.62
N PRO A 213 -4.14 -19.50 8.94
CA PRO A 213 -3.73 -19.70 10.34
C PRO A 213 -3.30 -18.42 11.04
N HIS A 214 -2.61 -17.51 10.35
CA HIS A 214 -2.18 -16.22 10.91
C HIS A 214 -3.35 -15.24 11.09
N LEU A 215 -4.29 -15.20 10.13
CA LEU A 215 -5.54 -14.45 10.25
C LEU A 215 -6.37 -14.91 11.46
N LEU A 216 -6.45 -16.22 11.69
CA LEU A 216 -7.14 -16.81 12.83
C LEU A 216 -6.42 -16.61 14.17
N ALA A 217 -5.09 -16.52 14.17
CA ALA A 217 -4.27 -16.32 15.37
C ALA A 217 -4.27 -14.88 15.89
N ALA A 218 -4.42 -13.89 15.01
CA ALA A 218 -4.44 -12.48 15.37
C ALA A 218 -5.65 -12.11 16.23
N LYS A 219 -5.55 -10.98 16.94
CA LYS A 219 -6.66 -10.42 17.74
C LYS A 219 -7.82 -10.04 16.82
N ALA A 220 -9.03 -10.50 17.14
CA ALA A 220 -10.22 -10.20 16.36
C ALA A 220 -10.56 -8.70 16.45
N PRO A 221 -11.06 -8.07 15.36
CA PRO A 221 -11.57 -6.71 15.43
C PRO A 221 -12.81 -6.65 16.34
N CYS A 222 -12.94 -5.59 17.14
CA CYS A 222 -14.06 -5.42 18.05
C CYS A 222 -15.40 -5.30 17.28
N CYS A 223 -15.36 -4.70 16.08
CA CYS A 223 -16.51 -4.51 15.20
C CYS A 223 -16.89 -5.75 14.36
N LEU A 224 -16.35 -6.94 14.64
CA LEU A 224 -16.56 -8.17 13.83
C LEU A 224 -18.02 -8.44 13.46
N LEU A 225 -18.91 -8.36 14.44
CA LEU A 225 -20.35 -8.61 14.25
C LEU A 225 -21.10 -7.37 13.74
N ASP A 226 -20.54 -6.18 13.93
CA ASP A 226 -21.11 -4.91 13.48
C ASP A 226 -20.95 -4.69 11.98
N LEU A 227 -19.84 -5.17 11.40
CA LEU A 227 -19.63 -5.21 9.96
C LEU A 227 -20.59 -6.14 9.21
N LEU A 228 -21.38 -6.96 9.93
CA LEU A 228 -22.36 -7.90 9.37
C LEU A 228 -23.80 -7.41 9.50
N ARG A 229 -24.02 -6.12 9.74
CA ARG A 229 -25.38 -5.54 9.71
C ARG A 229 -25.79 -5.31 8.26
N SER A 230 -27.07 -5.55 7.95
CA SER A 230 -27.63 -5.36 6.59
C SER A 230 -27.66 -3.91 6.13
N ASN A 231 -27.55 -2.95 7.04
CA ASN A 231 -27.44 -1.52 6.74
C ASN A 231 -25.99 -1.01 6.74
N CYS A 232 -25.01 -1.90 6.84
CA CYS A 232 -23.61 -1.54 6.63
C CYS A 232 -23.40 -1.18 5.15
N ASP A 233 -22.39 -0.36 4.89
CA ASP A 233 -21.95 -0.10 3.52
C ASP A 233 -21.67 -1.41 2.78
N GLU A 234 -22.28 -1.59 1.60
CA GLU A 234 -22.22 -2.86 0.87
C GLU A 234 -20.78 -3.22 0.47
N ASP A 235 -19.94 -2.22 0.21
CA ASP A 235 -18.55 -2.47 -0.15
C ASP A 235 -17.78 -3.05 1.04
N LEU A 236 -17.86 -2.43 2.21
CA LEU A 236 -17.26 -2.95 3.45
C LEU A 236 -17.82 -4.35 3.80
N LEU A 237 -19.14 -4.50 3.76
CA LEU A 237 -19.84 -5.74 4.08
C LEU A 237 -19.40 -6.89 3.16
N LEU A 238 -19.32 -6.65 1.86
CA LEU A 238 -18.91 -7.65 0.88
C LEU A 238 -17.47 -8.12 1.11
N ARG A 239 -16.52 -7.20 1.34
CA ARG A 239 -15.12 -7.59 1.57
C ARG A 239 -15.00 -8.34 2.90
N TRP A 240 -15.72 -7.91 3.94
CA TRP A 240 -15.72 -8.61 5.22
C TRP A 240 -16.28 -10.03 5.11
N LEU A 241 -17.43 -10.21 4.47
CA LEU A 241 -17.99 -11.54 4.20
C LEU A 241 -17.05 -12.41 3.36
N THR A 242 -16.37 -11.83 2.37
CA THR A 242 -15.39 -12.56 1.55
C THR A 242 -14.24 -13.09 2.40
N ILE A 243 -13.68 -12.27 3.30
CA ILE A 243 -12.64 -12.69 4.25
C ILE A 243 -13.14 -13.84 5.13
N LEU A 244 -14.32 -13.69 5.74
CA LEU A 244 -14.89 -14.71 6.62
C LEU A 244 -15.19 -16.01 5.88
N ALA A 245 -15.69 -15.95 4.64
CA ALA A 245 -15.97 -17.11 3.81
C ALA A 245 -14.68 -17.87 3.45
N ASN A 246 -13.62 -17.14 3.09
CA ASN A 246 -12.32 -17.74 2.74
C ASN A 246 -11.65 -18.37 3.96
N ILE A 247 -11.63 -17.67 5.10
CA ILE A 247 -11.12 -18.20 6.37
C ILE A 247 -11.90 -19.46 6.75
N SER A 248 -13.23 -19.42 6.73
CA SER A 248 -14.06 -20.55 7.15
C SER A 248 -13.88 -21.77 6.24
N SER A 249 -13.91 -21.56 4.92
CA SER A 249 -13.73 -22.63 3.94
C SER A 249 -12.36 -23.30 4.10
N THR A 250 -11.30 -22.50 4.21
CA THR A 250 -9.92 -23.00 4.36
C THR A 250 -9.74 -23.70 5.70
N SER A 251 -10.27 -23.14 6.78
CA SER A 251 -10.23 -23.74 8.12
C SER A 251 -10.86 -25.14 8.13
N ARG A 252 -12.03 -25.29 7.48
CA ARG A 252 -12.67 -26.60 7.31
C ARG A 252 -11.85 -27.54 6.41
N GLN A 253 -11.35 -27.05 5.28
CA GLN A 253 -10.58 -27.87 4.33
C GLN A 253 -9.27 -28.40 4.93
N LEU A 254 -8.55 -27.57 5.69
CA LEU A 254 -7.26 -27.90 6.29
C LEU A 254 -7.37 -28.40 7.73
N ASN A 255 -8.59 -28.55 8.25
CA ASN A 255 -8.86 -28.91 9.65
C ASN A 255 -8.08 -28.04 10.66
N ILE A 256 -8.05 -26.72 10.44
CA ILE A 256 -7.37 -25.77 11.32
C ILE A 256 -8.13 -25.74 12.65
N THR A 257 -7.40 -25.95 13.74
CA THR A 257 -7.93 -25.88 15.09
C THR A 257 -7.14 -24.87 15.92
N TYR A 258 -7.65 -24.52 17.10
CA TYR A 258 -6.96 -23.59 18.00
C TYR A 258 -5.51 -24.00 18.32
N VAL A 259 -5.26 -25.32 18.38
CA VAL A 259 -3.94 -25.88 18.72
C VAL A 259 -2.95 -25.85 17.55
N THR A 260 -3.44 -25.78 16.31
CA THR A 260 -2.59 -25.68 15.11
C THR A 260 -2.27 -24.25 14.73
N LEU A 261 -2.85 -23.26 15.43
CA LEU A 261 -2.57 -21.85 15.15
C LEU A 261 -1.10 -21.52 15.45
N PRO A 262 -0.42 -20.75 14.58
CA PRO A 262 0.95 -20.30 14.81
C PRO A 262 1.02 -19.56 16.14
N THR A 263 2.11 -19.75 16.89
CA THR A 263 2.32 -19.10 18.20
C THR A 263 2.88 -17.68 18.05
N GLN A 264 3.62 -17.42 16.97
CA GLN A 264 4.11 -16.09 16.64
C GLN A 264 2.95 -15.13 16.35
N TYR A 265 2.91 -14.01 17.07
CA TYR A 265 1.83 -13.00 16.99
C TYR A 265 0.42 -13.53 17.30
N LYS A 266 0.33 -14.69 17.95
CA LYS A 266 -0.95 -15.22 18.44
C LYS A 266 -1.46 -14.35 19.58
N ALA A 267 -2.66 -13.80 19.42
CA ALA A 267 -3.32 -13.10 20.51
C ALA A 267 -3.65 -14.04 21.67
N ALA A 268 -3.75 -13.50 22.88
CA ALA A 268 -4.20 -14.27 24.03
C ALA A 268 -5.62 -14.79 23.79
N SER A 269 -5.94 -16.00 24.26
CA SER A 269 -7.34 -16.43 24.33
C SER A 269 -8.05 -15.62 25.42
N PRO A 270 -9.29 -15.14 25.23
CA PRO A 270 -10.21 -15.44 24.12
C PRO A 270 -10.19 -14.45 22.94
N GLU A 271 -9.18 -13.59 22.84
CA GLU A 271 -9.15 -12.46 21.89
C GLU A 271 -8.85 -12.85 20.44
N THR A 272 -8.38 -14.07 20.18
CA THR A 272 -8.07 -14.54 18.82
C THR A 272 -9.29 -14.53 17.91
N MET A 273 -9.10 -14.22 16.63
CA MET A 273 -10.10 -14.34 15.57
C MET A 273 -10.70 -15.76 15.50
N TYR A 274 -9.91 -16.81 15.77
CA TYR A 274 -10.42 -18.17 15.90
C TYR A 274 -11.51 -18.30 16.95
N THR A 275 -11.27 -17.85 18.19
CA THR A 275 -12.27 -17.88 19.27
C THR A 275 -13.45 -16.97 18.95
N ALA A 276 -13.23 -15.86 18.26
CA ALA A 276 -14.30 -14.97 17.83
C ALA A 276 -15.24 -15.61 16.79
N LEU A 277 -14.74 -16.46 15.89
CA LEU A 277 -15.56 -17.16 14.90
C LEU A 277 -16.17 -18.47 15.41
N TYR A 278 -15.39 -19.26 16.15
CA TYR A 278 -15.74 -20.65 16.50
C TYR A 278 -16.07 -20.87 17.97
N GLY A 279 -15.88 -19.86 18.83
CA GLY A 279 -16.32 -19.94 20.22
C GLY A 279 -17.84 -20.08 20.30
N LEU A 280 -18.33 -20.97 21.17
CA LEU A 280 -19.74 -21.39 21.25
C LEU A 280 -20.74 -20.23 21.16
N ASN A 281 -20.54 -19.18 21.96
CA ASN A 281 -21.45 -18.03 22.01
C ASN A 281 -21.40 -17.15 20.75
N ASN A 282 -20.22 -17.00 20.15
CA ASN A 282 -20.05 -16.11 19.00
C ASN A 282 -20.41 -16.81 17.68
N SER A 283 -20.15 -18.11 17.57
CA SER A 283 -20.52 -18.92 16.41
C SER A 283 -22.03 -18.89 16.15
N ALA A 284 -22.86 -19.00 17.20
CA ALA A 284 -24.31 -18.89 17.07
C ALA A 284 -24.76 -17.49 16.58
N LYS A 285 -24.16 -16.41 17.09
CA LYS A 285 -24.45 -15.04 16.66
C LYS A 285 -24.03 -14.79 15.21
N LEU A 286 -22.84 -15.27 14.84
CA LEU A 286 -22.32 -15.19 13.48
C LEU A 286 -23.25 -15.94 12.52
N LYS A 287 -23.61 -17.19 12.86
CA LYS A 287 -24.54 -18.02 12.08
C LYS A 287 -25.88 -17.33 11.84
N SER A 288 -26.45 -16.70 12.88
CA SER A 288 -27.70 -15.94 12.76
C SER A 288 -27.56 -14.75 11.79
N LYS A 289 -26.47 -13.96 11.91
CA LYS A 289 -26.24 -12.81 11.02
C LYS A 289 -26.03 -13.23 9.57
N VAL A 290 -25.20 -14.24 9.30
CA VAL A 290 -24.97 -14.70 7.92
C VAL A 290 -26.20 -15.38 7.33
N PHE A 291 -27.06 -16.00 8.15
CA PHE A 291 -28.36 -16.51 7.69
C PHE A 291 -29.24 -15.38 7.16
N VAL A 292 -29.34 -14.26 7.87
CA VAL A 292 -30.09 -13.09 7.37
C VAL A 292 -29.48 -12.57 6.07
N LEU A 293 -28.15 -12.44 6.01
CA LEU A 293 -27.43 -11.96 4.82
C LEU A 293 -27.50 -12.92 3.62
N SER A 294 -27.81 -14.21 3.83
CA SER A 294 -28.08 -15.17 2.75
C SER A 294 -29.36 -14.86 1.95
N ARG A 295 -30.10 -13.83 2.36
CA ARG A 295 -31.28 -13.30 1.68
C ARG A 295 -31.11 -11.85 1.22
N HIS A 296 -29.88 -11.33 1.25
CA HIS A 296 -29.58 -9.98 0.81
C HIS A 296 -29.84 -9.80 -0.69
N ASP A 297 -30.22 -8.58 -1.11
CA ASP A 297 -30.55 -8.26 -2.50
C ASP A 297 -29.31 -8.38 -3.41
N ASN A 298 -28.18 -7.80 -2.96
CA ASN A 298 -26.87 -7.97 -3.60
C ASN A 298 -26.45 -9.44 -3.65
N GLU A 299 -26.29 -9.97 -4.86
CA GLU A 299 -25.95 -11.37 -5.13
C GLU A 299 -24.59 -11.80 -4.57
N SER A 300 -23.60 -10.92 -4.65
CA SER A 300 -22.25 -11.21 -4.15
C SER A 300 -22.28 -11.36 -2.62
N ILE A 301 -22.97 -10.47 -1.92
CA ILE A 301 -23.15 -10.55 -0.46
C ILE A 301 -23.88 -11.84 -0.09
N ARG A 302 -24.98 -12.14 -0.77
CA ARG A 302 -25.77 -13.37 -0.57
C ARG A 302 -24.94 -14.64 -0.77
N SER A 303 -24.12 -14.67 -1.82
CA SER A 303 -23.24 -15.80 -2.13
C SER A 303 -22.21 -16.03 -1.02
N GLN A 304 -21.50 -14.98 -0.59
CA GLN A 304 -20.50 -15.10 0.47
C GLN A 304 -21.13 -15.48 1.82
N ALA A 305 -22.27 -14.89 2.18
CA ALA A 305 -23.00 -15.25 3.40
C ALA A 305 -23.46 -16.72 3.40
N THR A 306 -23.94 -17.22 2.25
CA THR A 306 -24.34 -18.62 2.08
C THR A 306 -23.15 -19.57 2.24
N ARG A 307 -21.98 -19.22 1.70
CA ARG A 307 -20.73 -19.99 1.89
C ARG A 307 -20.34 -20.10 3.36
N ILE A 308 -20.45 -19.02 4.13
CA ILE A 308 -20.15 -19.06 5.57
C ILE A 308 -21.19 -19.94 6.30
N TYR A 309 -22.48 -19.76 6.00
CA TYR A 309 -23.55 -20.50 6.66
C TYR A 309 -23.44 -22.01 6.47
N SER A 310 -23.07 -22.47 5.26
CA SER A 310 -22.84 -23.89 4.98
C SER A 310 -21.62 -24.45 5.68
N VAL A 311 -20.64 -23.60 6.01
CA VAL A 311 -19.43 -23.97 6.78
C VAL A 311 -19.67 -23.99 8.30
N LEU A 312 -20.66 -23.25 8.78
CA LEU A 312 -21.06 -23.23 10.20
C LEU A 312 -22.25 -24.14 10.52
N SER A 313 -22.76 -24.85 9.50
CA SER A 313 -23.79 -25.89 9.64
C SER A 313 -23.17 -27.26 9.49
#